data_AF-A0A838SLR8-F1
#
_entry.id   AF-A0A838SLR8-F1
#
_cell.length_a   1.000
_cell.length_b   1.000
_cell.length_c   1.000
_cell.angle_alpha   90.00
_cell.angle_beta   90.00
_cell.angle_gamma   90.00
#
_symmetry.space_group_name_H-M   'P 1'
#
loop_
_entity.id
_entity.type
_entity.pdbx_description
1 polymer ?
#
loop_
_entity_poly.entity_id
_entity_poly.type
_entity_poly.pdbx_seq_one_letter_code
_entity_poly.pdbx_strand_id
1 'polypeptide(L)' 'MPVQLHSMENDPEVDNGWDLPAARALVEEAAQGELFLYPGDQHLFADSSLPSYDPDASALLAQRVLAFLSAH' A
#
# COMPACT_ATOMS: atom_id res chain seq x y z
N MET A 1 3.49 3.17 -17.20
CA MET A 1 3.21 1.78 -16.76
C MET A 1 2.15 1.85 -15.66
N PRO A 2 1.28 0.84 -15.52
CA PRO A 2 0.37 0.74 -14.36
C PRO A 2 1.17 0.63 -13.05
N VAL A 3 0.65 1.18 -11.96
CA VAL A 3 1.29 1.12 -10.63
C VAL A 3 0.25 1.05 -9.50
N GLN A 4 0.54 0.23 -8.49
CA GLN A 4 -0.20 0.20 -7.22
C GLN A 4 0.74 0.47 -6.05
N LEU A 5 0.29 1.32 -5.13
CA LEU A 5 0.94 1.64 -3.87
C LEU A 5 0.08 1.17 -2.69
N HIS A 6 0.71 0.60 -1.67
CA HIS A 6 0.04 -0.01 -0.52
C HIS A 6 0.77 0.38 0.77
N SER A 7 0.03 0.92 1.74
CA SER A 7 0.55 1.31 3.05
C SER A 7 -0.54 1.24 4.12
N MET A 8 -0.18 1.11 5.39
CA MET A 8 -1.11 1.49 6.46
C MET A 8 -1.31 3.01 6.50
N GLU A 9 -2.50 3.44 6.93
CA GLU A 9 -2.95 4.84 6.90
C GLU A 9 -2.11 5.75 7.79
N ASN A 10 -1.72 5.25 8.97
CA ASN A 10 -0.97 6.01 9.98
C ASN A 10 0.45 5.42 10.18
N ASP A 11 0.98 4.71 9.18
CA ASP A 11 2.36 4.23 9.21
C ASP A 11 3.32 5.42 9.32
N PRO A 12 4.11 5.56 10.40
CA PRO A 12 5.00 6.71 10.59
C PRO A 12 6.07 6.85 9.51
N GLU A 13 6.42 5.78 8.80
CA GLU A 13 7.37 5.82 7.69
C GLU A 13 6.75 6.37 6.40
N VAL A 14 5.41 6.45 6.33
CA VAL A 14 4.66 6.93 5.17
C VAL A 14 3.94 8.25 5.46
N ASP A 15 3.29 8.37 6.62
CA ASP A 15 2.67 9.60 7.12
C ASP A 15 3.70 10.53 7.80
N ASN A 16 4.81 10.77 7.10
CA ASN A 16 5.93 11.59 7.59
C ASN A 16 6.02 12.98 6.94
N GLY A 17 5.03 13.35 6.13
CA GLY A 17 4.98 14.62 5.38
C GLY A 17 5.75 14.63 4.05
N TRP A 18 6.43 13.55 3.68
CA TRP A 18 7.18 13.43 2.43
C TRP A 18 6.68 12.27 1.57
N ASP A 19 6.56 11.09 2.15
CA ASP A 19 6.27 9.85 1.41
C ASP A 19 4.81 9.76 0.97
N LEU A 20 3.84 10.04 1.85
CA LEU A 20 2.43 10.05 1.45
C LEU A 20 2.12 11.12 0.36
N PRO A 21 2.61 12.37 0.45
CA PRO A 21 2.49 13.32 -0.67
C PRO A 21 3.15 12.82 -1.96
N ALA A 22 4.35 12.24 -1.89
CA ALA A 22 5.04 11.69 -3.05
C ALA A 22 4.28 10.52 -3.70
N ALA A 23 3.74 9.61 -2.88
CA ALA A 23 2.91 8.50 -3.34
C ALA A 23 1.65 8.99 -4.06
N ARG A 24 1.00 10.04 -3.54
CA ARG A 24 -0.18 10.66 -4.20
C ARG A 24 0.20 11.30 -5.54
N ALA A 25 1.28 12.07 -5.58
CA ALA A 25 1.77 12.68 -6.82
C ALA A 25 2.12 11.61 -7.88
N LEU A 26 2.77 10.51 -7.48
CA LEU A 26 3.08 9.39 -8.38
C LEU A 26 1.82 8.75 -8.97
N VAL A 27 0.79 8.55 -8.15
CA VAL A 27 -0.50 8.01 -8.61
C VAL A 27 -1.18 8.94 -9.60
N GLU A 28 -1.12 10.25 -9.38
CA GLU A 28 -1.70 11.25 -10.28
C GLU A 28 -0.98 11.34 -11.64
N GLU A 29 0.35 11.14 -11.66
CA GLU A 29 1.14 11.14 -12.90
C GLU A 29 1.02 9.83 -13.70
N ALA A 30 0.73 8.71 -13.03
CA ALA A 30 0.62 7.42 -13.67
C ALA A 30 -0.65 7.31 -14.52
N ALA A 31 -0.52 6.75 -15.73
CA ALA A 31 -1.67 6.50 -16.61
C ALA A 31 -2.75 5.62 -15.95
N GLN A 32 -2.34 4.73 -15.04
CA GLN A 32 -3.19 3.86 -14.23
C GLN A 32 -2.52 3.70 -12.85
N GLY A 33 -2.69 4.70 -12.00
CA GLY A 33 -2.16 4.71 -10.62
C GLY A 33 -3.26 4.44 -9.60
N GLU A 34 -2.95 3.63 -8.59
CA GLU A 34 -3.83 3.40 -7.44
C GLU A 34 -3.02 3.46 -6.13
N LEU A 35 -3.59 4.09 -5.10
CA LEU A 35 -3.06 4.11 -3.74
C LEU A 35 -4.09 3.52 -2.79
N PHE A 36 -3.70 2.47 -2.06
CA PHE A 36 -4.53 1.83 -1.05
C PHE A 36 -3.94 2.06 0.34
N LEU A 37 -4.73 2.69 1.20
CA LEU A 37 -4.42 2.86 2.63
C LEU A 37 -5.25 1.86 3.43
N TYR A 38 -4.58 1.06 4.26
CA TYR A 38 -5.21 0.11 5.18
C TYR A 38 -5.30 0.72 6.58
N PRO A 39 -6.40 0.54 7.34
CA PRO A 39 -6.45 0.99 8.73
C PRO A 39 -5.30 0.39 9.55
N GLY A 40 -4.62 1.22 10.33
CA GLY A 40 -3.49 0.82 11.18
C GLY A 40 -2.33 1.82 11.13
N ASP A 41 -1.27 1.51 11.88
CA ASP A 41 -0.08 2.35 12.08
C ASP A 41 1.25 1.58 11.93
N GLN A 42 1.22 0.36 11.41
CA GLN A 42 2.40 -0.51 11.29
C GLN A 42 2.94 -0.53 9.86
N HIS A 43 4.26 -0.46 9.72
CA HIS A 43 4.92 -0.47 8.40
C HIS A 43 4.88 -1.85 7.72
N LEU A 44 5.44 -2.86 8.36
CA LEU A 44 5.63 -4.20 7.78
C LEU A 44 4.43 -5.11 8.04
N PHE A 45 3.22 -4.63 7.75
CA PHE A 45 1.99 -5.36 8.06
C PHE A 45 1.78 -6.64 7.26
N ALA A 46 2.46 -6.79 6.12
CA ALA A 46 2.39 -7.94 5.23
C ALA A 46 3.32 -9.10 5.62
N ASP A 47 4.27 -8.88 6.56
CA ASP A 47 5.25 -9.88 6.94
C ASP A 47 4.75 -10.72 8.12
N SER A 48 4.28 -11.94 7.82
CA SER A 48 3.77 -12.91 8.80
C SER A 48 4.75 -13.38 9.87
N SER A 49 6.04 -13.03 9.75
CA SER A 49 7.05 -13.34 10.76
C SER A 49 7.19 -12.28 11.85
N LEU A 50 6.57 -11.10 11.69
CA LEU A 50 6.73 -9.96 12.58
C LEU A 50 5.47 -9.72 13.44
N PRO A 51 5.62 -9.11 14.64
CA PRO A 51 4.46 -8.70 15.45
C PRO A 51 3.56 -7.64 14.78
N SER A 52 4.10 -6.91 13.80
CA SER A 52 3.36 -5.93 13.00
C SER A 52 2.39 -6.56 12.00
N TYR A 53 2.43 -7.89 11.82
CA TYR A 53 1.59 -8.60 10.87
C TYR A 53 0.10 -8.38 11.13
N ASP A 54 -0.60 -7.90 10.11
CA ASP A 54 -2.06 -7.82 10.10
C ASP A 54 -2.60 -8.80 9.04
N PRO A 55 -3.23 -9.92 9.43
CA PRO A 55 -3.68 -10.95 8.49
C PRO A 55 -4.77 -10.46 7.54
N ASP A 56 -5.65 -9.56 7.98
CA ASP A 56 -6.80 -9.09 7.20
C ASP A 56 -6.33 -8.08 6.14
N ALA A 57 -5.50 -7.11 6.54
CA ALA A 57 -4.88 -6.16 5.62
C ALA A 57 -3.96 -6.89 4.61
N SER A 58 -3.21 -7.88 5.06
CA SER A 58 -2.34 -8.71 4.20
C SER A 58 -3.12 -9.51 3.17
N ALA A 59 -4.23 -10.13 3.57
CA ALA A 59 -5.09 -10.88 2.64
C ALA A 59 -5.70 -9.97 1.58
N LEU A 60 -6.16 -8.78 1.98
CA LEU A 60 -6.72 -7.79 1.06
C LEU A 60 -5.65 -7.22 0.10
N LEU A 61 -4.44 -6.95 0.61
CA LEU A 61 -3.28 -6.60 -0.20
C LEU A 61 -3.01 -7.66 -1.28
N ALA A 62 -2.90 -8.93 -0.88
CA ALA A 62 -2.64 -10.02 -1.81
C ALA A 62 -3.73 -10.14 -2.88
N GLN A 63 -5.01 -9.99 -2.52
CA GLN A 63 -6.12 -10.00 -3.46
C GLN A 63 -5.98 -8.90 -4.53
N ARG A 64 -5.66 -7.67 -4.12
CA ARG A 64 -5.50 -6.53 -5.02
C ARG A 64 -4.32 -6.70 -5.96
N VAL A 65 -3.17 -7.13 -5.43
CA VAL A 65 -1.96 -7.39 -6.23
C VAL A 65 -2.21 -8.48 -7.28
N LEU A 66 -2.86 -9.58 -6.90
CA LEU A 66 -3.17 -10.65 -7.85
C LEU A 66 -4.15 -10.20 -8.95
N ALA A 67 -5.15 -9.38 -8.59
CA ALA A 67 -6.07 -8.80 -9.57
C ALA A 67 -5.34 -7.85 -10.53
N PHE A 68 -4.47 -6.99 -10.01
CA PHE A 68 -3.65 -6.07 -10.79
C PHE A 68 -2.74 -6.80 -11.79
N LEU A 69 -2.02 -7.83 -11.34
CA LEU A 69 -1.16 -8.66 -12.18
C LEU A 69 -1.92 -9.47 -13.23
N SER A 70 -3.21 -9.74 -13.01
CA SER A 70 -4.05 -10.44 -13.99
C SER A 70 -4.60 -9.49 -15.06
N ALA A 71 -4.67 -8.19 -14.77
CA ALA A 71 -5.24 -7.16 -15.64
C ALA A 71 -4.19 -6.47 -16.54
N HIS A 72 -2.89 -6.72 -16.32
CA HIS A 72 -1.76 -6.07 -16.98
C HIS A 72 -0.68 -7.06 -17.38
#